data_AF-A0A3G4VLD1-F1
#
_entry.id   AF-A0A3G4VLD1-F1
#
_cell.length_a   1.000
_cell.length_b   1.000
_cell.length_c   1.000
_cell.angle_alpha   90.00
_cell.angle_beta   90.00
_cell.angle_gamma   90.00
#
_symmetry.space_group_name_H-M   'P 1'
#
loop_
_entity.id
_entity.type
_entity.pdbx_description
1 polymer ?
#
loop_
_entity_poly.entity_id
_entity_poly.type
_entity_poly.pdbx_seq_one_letter_code
_entity_poly.pdbx_strand_id
1 'polypeptide(L)'
;MVLRHALRVATAGLALALALTLQPAAGAATAPQAPAADTCPVKPRPTGKVLQGYWENWDGAAAGVHPPFGWTPITDRRIRDHGYNVINAAFPVILSDGTALWQDGMDATVKVATPAEMCQAKAEGRRS
;
A
#
# COMPACT_ATOMS: atom_id res chain seq x y z
N MET A 1 34.82 -73.00 7.20
CA MET A 1 33.78 -72.08 7.75
C MET A 1 34.08 -70.64 7.32
N VAL A 2 34.06 -70.32 6.02
CA VAL A 2 34.34 -68.94 5.51
C VAL A 2 33.48 -68.58 4.27
N LEU A 3 32.82 -69.54 3.62
CA LEU A 3 32.12 -69.30 2.34
C LEU A 3 30.66 -68.83 2.48
N ARG A 4 30.10 -68.81 3.69
CA ARG A 4 28.68 -68.43 3.94
C ARG A 4 28.46 -66.94 4.17
N HIS A 5 29.50 -66.12 4.28
CA HIS A 5 29.39 -64.69 4.58
C HIS A 5 29.52 -63.78 3.36
N ALA A 6 30.07 -64.28 2.25
CA ALA A 6 30.25 -63.48 1.04
C ALA A 6 28.94 -63.20 0.28
N LEU A 7 27.91 -64.04 0.44
CA LEU A 7 26.68 -63.92 -0.34
C LEU A 7 25.64 -62.95 0.23
N ARG A 8 25.82 -62.46 1.47
CA ARG A 8 24.86 -61.55 2.13
C ARG A 8 25.17 -60.06 1.96
N VAL A 9 26.35 -59.71 1.46
CA VAL A 9 26.76 -58.30 1.34
C VAL A 9 26.45 -57.72 -0.04
N ALA A 10 26.26 -58.56 -1.07
CA ALA A 10 26.05 -58.10 -2.44
C ALA A 10 24.62 -57.61 -2.74
N THR A 11 23.61 -57.94 -1.93
CA THR A 11 22.21 -57.51 -2.17
C THR A 11 21.84 -56.18 -1.53
N ALA A 12 22.66 -55.64 -0.62
CA ALA A 12 22.39 -54.36 0.04
C ALA A 12 22.96 -53.15 -0.73
N GLY A 13 23.98 -53.34 -1.58
CA GLY A 13 24.65 -52.25 -2.28
C GLY A 13 23.91 -51.73 -3.53
N LEU A 14 23.13 -52.58 -4.20
CA LEU A 14 22.48 -52.21 -5.46
C LEU A 14 21.11 -51.53 -5.28
N ALA A 15 20.52 -51.60 -4.07
CA ALA A 15 19.25 -50.93 -3.77
C ALA A 15 19.41 -49.44 -3.44
N LEU A 16 20.62 -48.99 -3.07
CA LEU A 16 20.84 -47.59 -2.66
C LEU A 16 21.27 -46.67 -3.81
N ALA A 17 21.77 -47.22 -4.92
CA ALA A 17 22.23 -46.43 -6.07
C ALA A 17 21.09 -46.03 -7.03
N LEU A 18 19.92 -46.68 -6.97
CA LEU A 18 18.79 -46.40 -7.86
C LEU A 18 17.72 -45.48 -7.22
N ALA A 19 17.92 -45.03 -5.98
CA ALA A 19 16.97 -44.18 -5.26
C ALA A 19 17.30 -42.68 -5.35
N LEU A 20 18.42 -42.29 -5.97
CA LEU A 20 18.91 -40.91 -5.94
C LEU A 20 18.64 -40.10 -7.23
N THR A 21 18.02 -40.68 -8.25
CA THR A 21 17.73 -39.98 -9.52
C THR A 21 16.28 -39.51 -9.65
N LEU A 22 15.47 -39.67 -8.60
CA LEU A 22 14.05 -39.30 -8.55
C LEU A 22 13.79 -38.26 -7.44
N GLN A 23 14.70 -37.32 -7.22
CA GLN A 23 14.34 -36.12 -6.47
C GLN A 23 13.50 -35.24 -7.41
N PRO A 24 12.17 -35.13 -7.21
CA PRO A 24 11.42 -34.12 -7.92
C PRO A 24 12.03 -32.77 -7.54
N ALA A 25 12.38 -31.96 -8.54
CA ALA A 25 12.72 -30.57 -8.30
C ALA A 25 11.56 -29.97 -7.52
N ALA A 26 11.80 -29.66 -6.24
CA ALA A 26 10.89 -28.88 -5.44
C ALA A 26 10.83 -27.52 -6.14
N GLY A 27 9.88 -27.37 -7.06
CA GLY A 27 9.56 -26.11 -7.67
C GLY A 27 9.36 -25.15 -6.52
N ALA A 28 10.19 -24.12 -6.45
CA ALA A 28 9.98 -23.02 -5.53
C ALA A 28 8.58 -22.49 -5.86
N ALA A 29 7.60 -22.88 -5.05
CA ALA A 29 6.26 -22.37 -5.15
C ALA A 29 6.42 -20.86 -4.95
N THR A 30 6.30 -20.11 -6.02
CA THR A 30 6.15 -18.67 -5.95
C THR A 30 4.81 -18.49 -5.26
N ALA A 31 4.85 -18.30 -3.94
CA ALA A 31 3.67 -17.93 -3.19
C ALA A 31 3.06 -16.74 -3.93
N PRO A 32 1.74 -16.72 -4.21
CA PRO A 32 1.12 -15.55 -4.80
C PRO A 32 1.51 -14.35 -3.95
N GLN A 33 2.30 -13.42 -4.51
CA GLN A 33 2.51 -12.14 -3.86
C GLN A 33 1.13 -11.52 -3.77
N ALA A 34 0.62 -11.40 -2.54
CA ALA A 34 -0.57 -10.59 -2.32
C ALA A 34 -0.33 -9.24 -2.99
N PRO A 35 -1.32 -8.67 -3.71
CA PRO A 35 -1.18 -7.33 -4.27
C PRO A 35 -0.60 -6.44 -3.18
N ALA A 36 0.48 -5.71 -3.48
CA ALA A 36 0.98 -4.71 -2.56
C ALA A 36 -0.21 -3.82 -2.24
N ALA A 37 -0.64 -3.77 -0.99
CA ALA A 37 -1.73 -2.89 -0.62
C ALA A 37 -1.22 -1.48 -0.90
N ASP A 38 -1.89 -0.74 -1.79
CA ASP A 38 -1.61 0.68 -2.04
C ASP A 38 -1.88 1.56 -0.80
N THR A 39 -2.22 0.93 0.33
CA THR A 39 -2.51 1.54 1.61
C THR A 39 -1.31 1.42 2.54
N CYS A 40 -1.05 2.48 3.28
CA CYS A 40 0.01 2.57 4.28
C CYS A 40 -0.59 2.63 5.68
N PRO A 41 0.20 2.27 6.72
CA PRO A 41 -0.25 2.32 8.10
C PRO A 41 -0.76 3.70 8.50
N VAL A 42 -1.69 3.71 9.45
CA VAL A 42 -2.12 4.93 10.12
C VAL A 42 -0.92 5.60 10.82
N LYS A 43 -0.86 6.93 10.75
CA LYS A 43 0.12 7.69 11.52
C LYS A 43 -0.47 7.98 12.91
N PRO A 44 0.32 7.88 14.01
CA PRO A 44 -0.17 8.21 15.35
C PRO A 44 -0.55 9.69 15.45
N ARG A 45 -1.03 10.18 16.59
CA ARG A 45 -1.24 11.63 16.78
C ARG A 45 0.08 12.42 16.61
N PRO A 46 0.10 13.64 16.05
CA PRO A 46 1.30 14.47 16.06
C PRO A 46 1.77 14.78 17.48
N THR A 47 3.08 14.86 17.66
CA THR A 47 3.70 15.41 18.86
C THR A 47 3.95 16.91 18.65
N GLY A 48 3.92 17.71 19.73
CA GLY A 48 4.13 19.15 19.66
C GLY A 48 2.97 19.93 19.04
N LYS A 49 3.28 21.05 18.36
CA LYS A 49 2.29 21.96 17.78
C LYS A 49 1.57 21.29 16.60
N VAL A 50 0.25 21.35 16.63
CA VAL A 50 -0.60 20.92 15.51
C VAL A 50 -0.96 22.14 14.68
N LEU A 51 -0.76 22.03 13.36
CA LEU A 51 -1.35 22.94 12.39
C LEU A 51 -2.18 22.10 11.42
N GLN A 52 -3.50 22.24 11.54
CA GLN A 52 -4.47 21.54 10.72
C GLN A 52 -4.92 22.44 9.58
N GLY A 53 -4.93 21.89 8.36
CA GLY A 53 -5.47 22.56 7.17
C GLY A 53 -6.71 21.82 6.67
N TYR A 54 -7.69 22.57 6.15
CA TYR A 54 -8.73 22.01 5.30
C TYR A 54 -8.17 21.91 3.88
N TRP A 55 -8.11 20.69 3.35
CA TRP A 55 -7.69 20.47 1.97
C TRP A 55 -8.93 20.31 1.10
N GLU A 56 -9.17 21.33 0.27
CA GLU A 56 -10.26 21.34 -0.70
C GLU A 56 -9.92 20.38 -1.86
N ASN A 57 -10.73 19.35 -1.98
CA ASN A 57 -10.64 18.33 -3.03
C ASN A 57 -11.23 18.82 -4.36
N TRP A 58 -11.47 20.11 -4.52
CA TRP A 58 -12.10 20.72 -5.69
C TRP A 58 -11.41 22.05 -6.03
N ASP A 59 -11.71 22.62 -7.19
CA ASP A 59 -11.08 23.87 -7.64
C ASP A 59 -11.76 25.13 -7.09
N GLY A 60 -11.24 25.60 -5.95
CA GLY A 60 -11.61 26.84 -5.26
C GLY A 60 -11.70 28.08 -6.14
N ALA A 61 -10.79 28.20 -7.11
CA ALA A 61 -10.72 29.37 -7.99
C ALA A 61 -11.81 29.31 -9.07
N ALA A 62 -12.05 28.13 -9.64
CA ALA A 62 -13.08 27.94 -10.66
C ALA A 62 -14.50 28.19 -10.12
N ALA A 63 -14.76 27.90 -8.84
CA ALA A 63 -16.03 28.24 -8.20
C ALA A 63 -16.07 29.66 -7.60
N GLY A 64 -15.00 30.46 -7.77
CA GLY A 64 -14.94 31.85 -7.33
C GLY A 64 -14.75 32.05 -5.82
N VAL A 65 -14.34 31.03 -5.08
CA VAL A 65 -14.20 31.10 -3.61
C VAL A 65 -12.84 31.65 -3.18
N HIS A 66 -11.74 31.25 -3.83
CA HIS A 66 -10.37 31.69 -3.47
C HIS A 66 -9.47 32.14 -4.65
N PRO A 67 -9.90 33.01 -5.57
CA PRO A 67 -9.06 33.40 -6.72
C PRO A 67 -7.76 34.14 -6.30
N PRO A 68 -6.59 33.87 -6.91
CA PRO A 68 -6.35 32.94 -8.03
C PRO A 68 -5.98 31.51 -7.60
N PHE A 69 -6.06 31.19 -6.31
CA PHE A 69 -5.60 29.92 -5.76
C PHE A 69 -6.68 28.84 -5.90
N GLY A 70 -6.46 27.92 -6.84
CA GLY A 70 -7.36 26.81 -7.10
C GLY A 70 -6.98 25.54 -6.35
N TRP A 71 -7.28 24.40 -6.99
CA TRP A 71 -6.94 23.08 -6.45
C TRP A 71 -5.43 22.82 -6.38
N THR A 72 -5.00 22.09 -5.36
CA THR A 72 -3.63 21.57 -5.23
C THR A 72 -3.63 20.09 -4.85
N PRO A 73 -2.70 19.26 -5.34
CA PRO A 73 -2.60 17.88 -4.91
C PRO A 73 -2.22 17.79 -3.43
N ILE A 74 -2.67 16.75 -2.73
CA ILE A 74 -2.34 16.54 -1.30
C ILE A 74 -0.83 16.35 -1.03
N THR A 75 -0.07 16.08 -2.10
CA THR A 75 1.39 15.95 -2.13
C THR A 75 2.11 17.26 -2.43
N ASP A 76 1.39 18.39 -2.60
CA ASP A 76 1.99 19.69 -2.86
C ASP A 76 2.95 20.07 -1.72
N ARG A 77 4.21 20.35 -2.06
CA ARG A 77 5.27 20.65 -1.09
C ARG A 77 4.96 21.89 -0.26
N ARG A 78 4.20 22.85 -0.80
CA ARG A 78 3.80 24.06 -0.08
C ARG A 78 3.03 23.74 1.20
N ILE A 79 2.25 22.66 1.22
CA ILE A 79 1.52 22.21 2.42
C ILE A 79 2.51 21.93 3.56
N ARG A 80 3.60 21.21 3.27
CA ARG A 80 4.67 20.96 4.24
C ARG A 80 5.44 22.22 4.58
N ASP A 81 5.80 23.01 3.57
CA ASP A 81 6.65 24.19 3.73
C ASP A 81 5.95 25.28 4.57
N HIS A 82 4.61 25.29 4.59
CA HIS A 82 3.79 26.11 5.49
C HIS A 82 3.51 25.47 6.86
N GLY A 83 4.04 24.26 7.13
CA GLY A 83 4.00 23.61 8.43
C GLY A 83 2.72 22.83 8.73
N TYR A 84 1.83 22.61 7.76
CA TYR A 84 0.62 21.80 7.98
C TYR A 84 1.01 20.34 8.22
N ASN A 85 0.60 19.80 9.36
CA ASN A 85 0.93 18.44 9.80
C ASN A 85 -0.30 17.56 10.06
N VAL A 86 -1.50 18.14 9.97
CA VAL A 86 -2.79 17.44 9.91
C VAL A 86 -3.58 18.02 8.75
N ILE A 87 -4.21 17.14 7.97
CA ILE A 87 -5.04 17.49 6.83
C ILE A 87 -6.44 16.98 7.12
N ASN A 88 -7.42 17.87 7.07
CA ASN A 88 -8.83 17.50 7.00
C ASN A 88 -9.25 17.50 5.53
N ALA A 89 -9.48 16.33 4.95
CA ALA A 89 -9.97 16.24 3.58
C ALA A 89 -11.40 16.78 3.50
N ALA A 90 -11.67 17.67 2.54
CA ALA A 90 -12.94 18.34 2.38
C ALA A 90 -13.31 18.39 0.89
N PHE A 91 -14.49 17.99 0.44
CA PHE A 91 -15.59 17.32 1.17
C PHE A 91 -15.95 16.00 0.49
N PRO A 92 -16.48 15.02 1.25
CA PRO A 92 -17.18 13.92 0.61
C PRO A 92 -18.43 14.47 -0.09
N VAL A 93 -18.90 13.78 -1.11
CA VAL A 93 -20.29 13.94 -1.53
C VAL A 93 -21.15 13.11 -0.58
N ILE A 94 -22.17 13.74 0.00
CA ILE A 94 -23.11 13.07 0.90
C ILE A 94 -24.41 12.86 0.13
N LEU A 95 -24.77 11.59 -0.09
CA LEU A 95 -26.01 11.22 -0.75
C LEU A 95 -27.22 11.52 0.15
N SER A 96 -28.42 11.55 -0.44
CA SER A 96 -29.67 11.86 0.29
C SER A 96 -29.99 10.87 1.42
N ASP A 97 -29.43 9.66 1.38
CA ASP A 97 -29.56 8.63 2.42
C ASP A 97 -28.51 8.77 3.56
N GLY A 98 -27.63 9.77 3.48
CA GLY A 98 -26.55 10.02 4.44
C GLY A 98 -25.22 9.33 4.12
N THR A 99 -25.13 8.54 3.05
CA THR A 99 -23.88 7.90 2.63
C THR A 99 -22.85 8.93 2.18
N ALA A 100 -21.66 8.91 2.79
CA ALA A 100 -20.51 9.71 2.33
C ALA A 100 -19.68 8.95 1.29
N LEU A 101 -19.52 9.53 0.10
CA LEU A 101 -18.69 9.00 -0.97
C LEU A 101 -17.39 9.81 -1.13
N TRP A 102 -16.32 9.09 -1.46
CA TRP A 102 -14.99 9.62 -1.77
C TRP A 102 -14.51 9.02 -3.09
N GLN A 103 -14.91 9.62 -4.20
CA GLN A 103 -14.56 9.17 -5.54
C GLN A 103 -14.15 10.37 -6.40
N ASP A 104 -13.24 10.12 -7.34
CA ASP A 104 -12.87 11.13 -8.33
C ASP A 104 -14.06 11.45 -9.24
N GLY A 105 -14.23 12.71 -9.63
CA GLY A 105 -15.29 13.11 -10.56
C GLY A 105 -16.72 13.05 -10.01
N MET A 106 -16.91 13.01 -8.68
CA MET A 106 -18.25 13.12 -8.08
C MET A 106 -18.94 14.47 -8.35
N ASP A 107 -18.16 15.49 -8.73
CA ASP A 107 -18.60 16.76 -9.32
C ASP A 107 -17.51 17.25 -10.30
N ALA A 108 -17.79 18.25 -11.13
CA ALA A 108 -17.00 18.68 -12.29
C ALA A 108 -15.52 19.00 -12.00
N THR A 109 -15.19 19.36 -10.76
CA THR A 109 -13.81 19.68 -10.36
C THR A 109 -13.31 18.85 -9.17
N VAL A 110 -14.12 17.92 -8.66
CA VAL A 110 -13.79 17.12 -7.49
C VAL A 110 -12.75 16.06 -7.86
N LYS A 111 -11.65 16.06 -7.10
CA LYS A 111 -10.50 15.17 -7.19
C LYS A 111 -10.16 14.57 -5.84
N VAL A 112 -10.32 13.27 -5.70
CA VAL A 112 -9.95 12.53 -4.48
C VAL A 112 -8.55 11.94 -4.64
N ALA A 113 -7.68 12.16 -3.66
CA ALA A 113 -6.33 11.63 -3.71
C ALA A 113 -6.34 10.09 -3.67
N THR A 114 -5.47 9.50 -4.47
CA THR A 114 -5.24 8.05 -4.50
C THR A 114 -4.64 7.57 -3.17
N PRO A 115 -4.77 6.26 -2.85
CA PRO A 115 -4.08 5.68 -1.70
C PRO A 115 -2.56 5.96 -1.69
N ALA A 116 -1.91 5.90 -2.85
CA ALA A 116 -0.48 6.18 -2.99
C ALA A 116 -0.13 7.64 -2.65
N GLU A 117 -0.93 8.62 -3.11
CA GLU A 117 -0.72 10.04 -2.80
C GLU A 117 -0.97 10.35 -1.32
N MET A 118 -2.00 9.72 -0.72
CA MET A 118 -2.23 9.80 0.72
C MET A 118 -1.02 9.25 1.50
N CYS A 119 -0.42 8.16 1.01
CA CYS A 119 0.74 7.56 1.62
C CYS A 119 2.00 8.39 1.45
N GLN A 120 2.20 9.02 0.31
CA GLN A 120 3.26 10.00 0.12
C GLN A 120 3.09 11.17 1.10
N ALA A 121 1.87 11.72 1.22
CA ALA A 121 1.61 12.80 2.16
C ALA A 121 1.93 12.39 3.61
N LYS A 122 1.58 11.16 3.99
CA LYS A 122 1.94 10.57 5.29
C LYS A 122 3.44 10.39 5.48
N ALA A 123 4.16 9.96 4.45
CA ALA A 123 5.62 9.83 4.49
C ALA A 123 6.30 11.18 4.69
N GLU A 124 5.74 12.25 4.14
CA GLU A 124 6.21 13.62 4.30
C GLU A 124 5.79 14.29 5.63
N GLY A 125 5.24 13.52 6.57
CA GLY A 125 4.94 13.97 7.94
C GLY A 125 3.53 14.48 8.17
N ARG A 126 2.66 14.44 7.15
CA ARG A 126 1.25 14.87 7.25
C ARG A 126 0.38 13.71 7.72
N ARG A 127 -0.79 14.01 8.23
CA ARG A 127 -1.74 13.00 8.73
C ARG A 127 -3.10 13.35 8.17
N SER A 128 -3.77 12.37 7.61
CA SER A 128 -5.10 12.45 6.98
C SER A 128 -5.98 11.38 7.60
#